data_AF-A0A066YRR9-F1
#
_entry.id   AF-A0A066YRR9-F1
#
_cell.length_a   1.000
_cell.length_b   1.000
_cell.length_c   1.000
_cell.angle_alpha   90.00
_cell.angle_beta   90.00
_cell.angle_gamma   90.00
#
_symmetry.space_group_name_H-M   'P 1'
#
loop_
_entity.id
_entity.type
_entity.pdbx_description
1 polymer ?
#
loop_
_entity_poly.entity_id
_entity_poly.type
_entity_poly.pdbx_seq_one_letter_code
_entity_poly.pdbx_strand_id
1 'polypeptide(L)'
;MGDYFRVEVSELDRLVKQLNDSQQDMREALRAMHETGPKTTGSKNLDHACDDFNDSWQDAITRISQGVEALEGKLKETCKSYSETDEAIRDMFSGASA
;
A
#
# COMPACT_ATOMS: atom_id res chain seq x y z
N MET A 1 -1.96 22.21 -15.48
CA MET A 1 -1.64 21.69 -14.13
C MET A 1 -2.30 20.34 -13.84
N GLY A 2 -3.49 20.03 -14.37
CA GLY A 2 -4.17 18.74 -14.11
C GLY A 2 -3.44 17.48 -14.59
N ASP A 3 -2.70 17.54 -15.70
CA ASP A 3 -2.02 16.34 -16.24
C ASP A 3 -0.90 15.81 -15.35
N TYR A 4 -0.14 16.68 -14.69
CA TYR A 4 0.94 16.26 -13.78
C TYR A 4 0.36 15.57 -12.53
N PHE A 5 -0.73 16.10 -11.99
CA PHE A 5 -1.44 15.52 -10.85
C PHE A 5 -2.06 14.15 -11.17
N ARG A 6 -2.59 14.02 -12.40
CA ARG A 6 -3.18 12.77 -12.88
C ARG A 6 -2.13 11.66 -13.03
N VAL A 7 -0.91 12.02 -13.45
CA VAL A 7 0.24 11.10 -13.50
C VAL A 7 0.65 10.66 -12.09
N GLU A 8 0.77 11.58 -11.13
CA GLU A 8 1.12 11.21 -9.75
C GLU A 8 0.12 10.24 -9.12
N VAL A 9 -1.19 10.49 -9.27
CA VAL A 9 -2.23 9.58 -8.78
C VAL A 9 -2.11 8.19 -9.42
N SER A 10 -1.81 8.11 -10.72
CA SER A 10 -1.64 6.82 -11.41
C SER A 10 -0.39 6.05 -10.97
N GLU A 11 0.71 6.75 -10.68
CA GLU A 11 1.94 6.13 -10.17
C GLU A 11 1.76 5.62 -8.74
N LEU A 12 0.94 6.31 -7.93
CA LEU A 12 0.61 5.88 -6.58
C LEU A 12 -0.33 4.67 -6.57
N ASP A 13 -1.33 4.62 -7.46
CA ASP A 13 -2.17 3.42 -7.63
C ASP A 13 -1.32 2.21 -8.06
N ARG A 14 -0.30 2.45 -8.90
CA ARG A 14 0.67 1.41 -9.30
C ARG A 14 1.54 0.97 -8.14
N LEU A 15 2.02 1.89 -7.30
CA LEU A 15 2.80 1.57 -6.10
C LEU A 15 1.98 0.76 -5.09
N VAL A 16 0.71 1.12 -4.88
CA VAL A 16 -0.23 0.38 -4.04
C VAL A 16 -0.38 -1.06 -4.53
N LYS A 17 -0.60 -1.26 -5.84
CA LYS A 17 -0.67 -2.60 -6.45
C LYS A 17 0.61 -3.40 -6.24
N GLN A 18 1.78 -2.81 -6.51
CA GLN A 18 3.06 -3.50 -6.32
C GLN A 18 3.30 -3.92 -4.86
N LEU A 19 2.88 -3.10 -3.90
CA LEU A 19 3.00 -3.43 -2.48
C LEU A 19 2.03 -4.53 -2.05
N ASN A 20 0.82 -4.56 -2.61
CA ASN A 20 -0.13 -5.66 -2.41
C ASN A 20 0.37 -6.97 -3.01
N ASP A 21 0.88 -6.95 -4.24
CA ASP A 21 1.44 -8.13 -4.91
C ASP A 21 2.64 -8.67 -4.10
N SER A 22 3.54 -7.79 -3.67
CA SER A 22 4.68 -8.15 -2.82
C SER A 22 4.25 -8.74 -1.47
N GLN A 23 3.18 -8.22 -0.87
CA GLN A 23 2.58 -8.79 0.34
C GLN A 23 2.04 -10.21 0.09
N GLN A 24 1.38 -10.44 -1.04
CA GLN A 24 0.84 -11.76 -1.39
C GLN A 24 1.97 -12.77 -1.64
N ASP A 25 2.97 -12.41 -2.43
CA ASP A 25 4.14 -13.25 -2.73
C ASP A 25 4.88 -13.65 -1.43
N MET A 26 5.05 -12.71 -0.50
CA MET A 26 5.67 -13.00 0.79
C MET A 26 4.82 -13.91 1.68
N ARG A 27 3.49 -13.73 1.70
CA ARG A 27 2.58 -14.64 2.43
C ARG A 27 2.66 -16.07 1.87
N GLU A 28 2.73 -16.20 0.55
CA GLU A 28 2.90 -17.50 -0.11
C GLU A 28 4.26 -18.12 0.24
N ALA A 29 5.34 -17.34 0.22
CA ALA A 29 6.67 -17.81 0.61
C ALA A 29 6.73 -18.25 2.09
N LEU A 30 6.14 -17.47 3.01
CA LEU A 30 6.04 -17.83 4.43
C LEU A 30 5.24 -19.13 4.62
N ARG A 31 4.12 -19.27 3.92
CA ARG A 31 3.30 -20.47 3.96
C ARG A 31 4.05 -21.69 3.41
N ALA A 32 4.76 -21.53 2.30
CA ALA A 32 5.60 -22.59 1.74
C ALA A 32 6.73 -23.00 2.71
N MET A 33 7.33 -22.04 3.42
CA MET A 33 8.36 -22.28 4.44
C MET A 33 7.80 -23.01 5.66
N HIS A 34 6.60 -22.65 6.10
CA HIS A 34 5.89 -23.37 7.16
C HIS A 34 5.49 -24.79 6.71
N GLU A 35 5.04 -24.97 5.47
CA GLU A 35 4.70 -26.28 4.89
C GLU A 35 5.92 -27.18 4.64
N THR A 36 7.07 -26.61 4.28
CA THR A 36 8.35 -27.33 4.19
C THR A 36 9.04 -27.51 5.55
N GLY A 37 8.58 -26.79 6.57
CA GLY A 37 8.95 -27.00 7.97
C GLY A 37 8.05 -28.01 8.70
N PRO A 38 8.17 -28.03 10.03
CA PRO A 38 7.93 -29.09 11.03
C PRO A 38 7.98 -30.59 10.71
N LYS A 39 7.68 -31.05 9.50
CA LYS A 39 7.50 -32.49 9.21
C LYS A 39 8.73 -33.20 8.64
N THR A 40 9.76 -32.46 8.25
CA THR A 40 10.87 -32.97 7.40
C THR A 40 12.26 -32.81 8.01
N THR A 41 12.50 -31.86 8.93
CA THR A 41 13.86 -31.56 9.46
C THR A 41 14.08 -31.98 10.91
N GLY A 42 13.02 -32.04 11.73
CA GLY A 42 13.07 -32.56 13.11
C GLY A 42 13.82 -31.70 14.14
N SER A 43 14.15 -30.45 13.81
CA SER A 43 14.92 -29.55 14.68
C SER A 43 14.05 -28.50 15.34
N LYS A 44 13.81 -28.63 16.66
CA LYS A 44 13.03 -27.67 17.46
C LYS A 44 13.53 -26.22 17.38
N ASN A 45 14.82 -26.00 17.17
CA ASN A 45 15.39 -24.67 17.01
C ASN A 45 15.07 -24.06 15.65
N LEU A 46 15.01 -24.89 14.60
CA LEU A 46 14.61 -24.45 13.27
C LEU A 46 13.10 -24.16 13.24
N ASP A 47 12.31 -24.98 13.93
CA ASP A 47 10.87 -24.77 14.08
C ASP A 47 10.56 -23.43 14.76
N HIS A 48 11.21 -23.15 15.90
CA HIS A 48 11.00 -21.89 16.62
C HIS A 48 11.45 -20.67 15.81
N ALA A 49 12.56 -20.78 15.06
CA ALA A 49 13.03 -19.70 14.20
C ALA A 49 12.07 -19.44 13.02
N CYS A 50 11.46 -20.48 12.46
CA CYS A 50 10.44 -20.34 11.41
C CYS A 50 9.17 -19.68 11.94
N ASP A 51 8.71 -20.04 13.14
CA ASP A 51 7.54 -19.43 13.78
C ASP A 51 7.79 -17.95 14.11
N ASP A 52 8.92 -17.63 14.75
CA ASP A 52 9.30 -16.25 15.08
C ASP A 52 9.45 -15.39 13.83
N PHE A 53 10.03 -15.96 12.77
CA PHE A 53 10.17 -15.30 11.47
C PHE A 53 8.79 -15.05 10.85
N ASN A 54 7.90 -16.04 10.86
CA ASN A 54 6.55 -15.90 10.32
C ASN A 54 5.76 -14.80 11.06
N ASP A 55 5.79 -14.77 12.39
CA ASP A 55 5.05 -13.78 13.18
C ASP A 55 5.62 -12.36 12.99
N SER A 56 6.94 -12.21 13.05
CA SER A 56 7.57 -10.90 12.84
C SER A 56 7.32 -10.35 11.43
N TRP A 57 7.29 -11.21 10.42
CA TRP A 57 7.02 -10.78 9.05
C TRP A 57 5.54 -10.52 8.78
N GLN A 58 4.61 -11.24 9.40
CA GLN A 58 3.20 -10.89 9.33
C GLN A 58 2.92 -9.51 9.92
N ASP A 59 3.59 -9.14 11.02
CA ASP A 59 3.48 -7.79 11.58
C ASP A 59 4.07 -6.73 10.65
N ALA A 60 5.25 -6.98 10.07
CA ALA A 60 5.88 -6.07 9.10
C ALA A 60 4.98 -5.84 7.86
N ILE A 61 4.41 -6.92 7.32
CA ILE A 61 3.46 -6.89 6.21
C ILE A 61 2.22 -6.05 6.56
N THR A 62 1.69 -6.21 7.77
CA THR A 62 0.53 -5.45 8.25
C THR A 62 0.84 -3.95 8.33
N ARG A 63 2.00 -3.59 8.87
CA ARG A 63 2.45 -2.19 8.96
C ARG A 63 2.64 -1.55 7.58
N ILE A 64 3.20 -2.28 6.63
CA ILE A 64 3.35 -1.82 5.25
C ILE A 64 1.96 -1.55 4.65
N SER A 65 1.01 -2.48 4.80
CA SER A 65 -0.36 -2.32 4.32
C SER A 65 -1.03 -1.05 4.89
N GLN A 66 -0.92 -0.83 6.19
CA GLN A 66 -1.48 0.35 6.86
C GLN A 66 -0.84 1.66 6.36
N GLY A 67 0.47 1.66 6.14
CA GLY A 67 1.18 2.82 5.59
C GLY A 67 0.72 3.17 4.17
N VAL A 68 0.49 2.14 3.35
CA VAL A 68 -0.03 2.29 1.97
C VAL A 68 -1.44 2.84 1.97
N GLU A 69 -2.35 2.27 2.77
CA GLU A 69 -3.72 2.78 2.90
C GLU A 69 -3.75 4.24 3.38
N ALA A 70 -2.90 4.59 4.35
CA ALA A 70 -2.79 5.96 4.83
C ALA A 70 -2.28 6.93 3.76
N LEU A 71 -1.33 6.49 2.92
CA LEU A 71 -0.84 7.27 1.78
C LEU A 71 -1.96 7.48 0.75
N GLU A 72 -2.66 6.41 0.37
CA GLU A 72 -3.78 6.48 -0.59
C GLU A 72 -4.88 7.44 -0.09
N GLY A 73 -5.22 7.36 1.19
CA GLY A 73 -6.19 8.25 1.83
C GLY A 73 -5.80 9.72 1.72
N LYS A 74 -4.56 10.07 2.10
CA LYS A 74 -4.04 11.44 2.01
C LYS A 74 -3.99 11.96 0.58
N LEU A 75 -3.69 11.10 -0.38
CA LEU A 75 -3.68 11.46 -1.80
C LEU A 75 -5.06 11.75 -2.34
N LYS A 76 -6.06 10.93 -2.00
CA LYS A 76 -7.45 11.19 -2.35
C LYS A 76 -7.93 12.52 -1.75
N GLU A 77 -7.61 12.77 -0.49
CA GLU A 77 -7.92 14.03 0.19
C GLU A 77 -7.27 15.22 -0.52
N THR A 78 -5.98 15.10 -0.84
CA THR A 78 -5.23 16.14 -1.57
C THR A 78 -5.88 16.40 -2.93
N CYS A 79 -6.19 15.35 -3.70
CA CYS A 79 -6.84 15.46 -5.01
C CYS A 79 -8.21 16.14 -4.93
N LYS A 80 -8.99 15.82 -3.89
CA LYS A 80 -10.27 16.47 -3.61
C LYS A 80 -10.09 17.96 -3.32
N SER A 81 -9.19 18.33 -2.41
CA SER A 81 -8.91 19.73 -2.08
C SER A 81 -8.44 20.54 -3.30
N TYR A 82 -7.61 19.97 -4.16
CA TYR A 82 -7.20 20.62 -5.40
C TYR A 82 -8.36 20.80 -6.39
N SER A 83 -9.22 19.79 -6.54
CA SER A 83 -10.39 19.88 -7.41
C SER A 83 -11.37 20.95 -6.93
N GLU A 84 -11.67 20.98 -5.63
CA GLU A 84 -12.50 22.02 -5.00
C GLU A 84 -11.89 23.42 -5.17
N THR A 85 -10.57 23.53 -5.08
CA THR A 85 -9.86 24.80 -5.30
C THR A 85 -9.95 25.25 -6.77
N ASP A 86 -9.76 24.35 -7.73
CA ASP A 86 -9.88 24.68 -9.16
C ASP A 86 -11.31 25.08 -9.53
N GLU A 87 -12.31 24.40 -8.97
CA GLU A 87 -13.73 24.72 -9.15
C GLU A 87 -14.07 26.09 -8.54
N ALA A 88 -13.63 26.37 -7.32
CA ALA A 88 -13.81 27.68 -6.69
C ALA A 88 -13.15 28.82 -7.48
N ILE A 89 -11.94 28.59 -8.01
CA ILE A 89 -11.26 29.56 -8.88
C ILE A 89 -12.08 29.76 -10.17
N ARG A 90 -12.54 28.68 -10.80
CA ARG A 90 -13.33 28.75 -12.04
C ARG A 90 -14.67 29.46 -11.84
N ASP A 91 -15.34 29.23 -10.72
CA ASP A 91 -16.57 29.92 -10.34
C ASP A 91 -16.33 31.41 -10.09
N MET A 92 -15.23 31.78 -9.43
CA MET A 92 -14.86 33.19 -9.26
C MET A 92 -14.60 33.90 -10.59
N PHE A 93 -13.89 33.27 -11.53
CA PHE A 93 -13.58 33.87 -12.83
C PHE A 93 -14.79 33.88 -13.80
N SER A 94 -15.68 32.88 -13.73
CA SER A 94 -16.92 32.86 -14.50
C SER A 94 -17.98 33.80 -13.93
N GLY A 95 -18.02 34.00 -12.62
CA GLY A 95 -18.84 35.01 -11.96
C GLY A 95 -18.33 36.45 -12.14
N ALA A 96 -17.02 36.65 -12.29
CA ALA A 96 -16.43 37.96 -12.55
C ALA A 96 -16.52 38.42 -14.02
N SER A 97 -16.96 37.54 -14.93
CA SER A 97 -17.16 37.84 -16.35
C SER A 97 -18.63 38.06 -16.75
N ALA A 98 -19.52 38.19 -15.76
CA ALA A 98 -20.93 38.58 -15.92
C ALA A 98 -21.20 40.02 -15.49
#